data_AF-A0A967WDQ2-F1
#
_entry.id   AF-A0A967WDQ2-F1
#
_cell.length_a   1.000
_cell.length_b   1.000
_cell.length_c   1.000
_cell.angle_alpha   90.00
_cell.angle_beta   90.00
_cell.angle_gamma   90.00
#
_symmetry.space_group_name_H-M   'P 1'
#
loop_
_entity.id
_entity.type
_entity.pdbx_description
1 polymer ?
#
loop_
_entity_poly.entity_id
_entity_poly.type
_entity_poly.pdbx_seq_one_letter_code
_entity_poly.pdbx_strand_id
1 'polypeptide(L)'
;MKTVAKSIGVDRLPDRDLTRGNLHRNIWYLALPMVLEMSVLNVSQILAALWIGKLGSAALAAVTISAAIRWVINGLANGLGIGGMAVVARRSGARDWAAAGRVVWQTILLGSAISLSLSVLGLL
;
A
#
# COMPACT_ATOMS: atom_id res chain seq x y z
N MET A 1 5.04 17.83 -18.35
CA MET A 1 4.06 16.93 -17.67
C MET A 1 2.65 16.95 -18.28
N LYS A 2 2.17 18.04 -18.90
CA LYS A 2 0.82 18.05 -19.54
C LYS A 2 0.70 17.14 -20.77
N THR A 3 1.80 16.85 -21.45
CA THR A 3 1.82 16.04 -22.68
C THR A 3 1.56 14.55 -22.44
N VAL A 4 1.96 14.01 -21.30
CA VAL A 4 1.77 12.58 -20.96
C VAL A 4 0.37 12.34 -20.40
N ALA A 5 -0.15 13.23 -19.54
CA ALA A 5 -1.52 13.14 -19.02
C ALA A 5 -2.59 13.15 -20.12
N LYS A 6 -2.31 13.83 -21.25
CA LYS A 6 -3.21 13.91 -22.41
C LYS A 6 -3.28 12.60 -23.22
N SER A 7 -2.26 11.73 -23.18
CA SER A 7 -2.26 10.46 -23.95
C SER A 7 -2.96 9.31 -23.24
N ILE A 8 -3.25 9.44 -21.93
CA ILE A 8 -3.86 8.40 -21.09
C ILE A 8 -5.34 8.67 -20.76
N GLY A 9 -5.96 9.68 -21.39
CA GLY A 9 -7.40 9.96 -21.22
C GLY A 9 -7.81 10.40 -19.82
N VAL A 10 -6.85 10.83 -18.98
CA VAL A 10 -7.05 11.25 -17.58
C VAL A 10 -7.90 12.52 -17.46
N ASP A 11 -8.08 13.25 -18.57
CA ASP A 11 -8.88 14.48 -18.69
C ASP A 11 -10.40 14.29 -18.48
N ARG A 12 -10.86 13.04 -18.31
CA ARG A 12 -12.30 12.70 -18.13
C ARG A 12 -12.70 12.37 -16.69
N LEU A 13 -11.76 12.34 -15.74
CA LEU A 13 -12.10 12.17 -14.34
C LEU A 13 -12.61 13.53 -13.83
N PRO A 14 -13.81 13.61 -13.21
CA PRO A 14 -14.22 14.85 -12.57
C PRO A 14 -13.17 15.21 -11.52
N ASP A 15 -12.48 16.34 -11.72
CA ASP A 15 -11.47 16.91 -10.82
C ASP A 15 -12.14 17.31 -9.49
N ARG A 16 -12.52 16.29 -8.71
CA ARG A 16 -13.11 16.47 -7.41
C ARG A 16 -11.94 16.64 -6.44
N ASP A 17 -11.53 17.88 -6.27
CA ASP A 17 -10.53 18.25 -5.28
C ASP A 17 -11.08 17.94 -3.87
N LEU A 18 -10.71 16.77 -3.35
CA LEU A 18 -11.13 16.28 -2.03
C LEU A 18 -10.53 17.14 -0.89
N THR A 19 -9.63 18.09 -1.21
CA THR A 19 -9.11 19.07 -0.26
C THR A 19 -9.97 20.34 -0.18
N ARG A 20 -10.97 20.50 -1.06
CA ARG A 20 -11.89 21.65 -1.08
C ARG A 20 -13.30 21.26 -0.62
N GLY A 21 -13.96 22.17 0.08
CA GLY A 21 -15.32 21.98 0.60
C GLY A 21 -15.36 21.42 2.03
N ASN A 22 -16.37 20.63 2.35
CA ASN A 22 -16.62 20.17 3.72
C ASN A 22 -15.70 18.98 4.08
N LEU A 23 -14.56 19.28 4.71
CA LEU A 23 -13.47 18.33 5.04
C LEU A 23 -13.98 17.05 5.72
N HIS A 24 -14.91 17.18 6.68
CA HIS A 24 -15.48 16.03 7.38
C HIS A 24 -16.15 15.03 6.42
N ARG A 25 -16.89 15.52 5.42
CA ARG A 25 -17.57 14.65 4.45
C ARG A 25 -16.57 13.94 3.53
N ASN A 26 -15.50 14.62 3.15
CA ASN A 26 -14.47 14.04 2.27
C ASN A 26 -13.63 12.99 3.03
N ILE A 27 -13.34 13.21 4.31
CA ILE A 27 -12.70 12.21 5.18
C ILE A 27 -13.60 10.97 5.29
N TRP A 28 -14.89 11.12 5.61
CA TRP A 28 -15.81 9.97 5.67
C TRP A 28 -15.94 9.22 4.35
N TYR A 29 -15.93 9.94 3.22
CA TYR A 29 -15.98 9.34 1.89
C TYR A 29 -14.75 8.48 1.56
N LEU A 30 -13.56 8.87 2.04
CA LEU A 30 -12.32 8.10 1.86
C LEU A 30 -12.13 7.03 2.94
N ALA A 31 -12.54 7.30 4.17
CA ALA A 31 -12.40 6.37 5.29
C ALA A 31 -13.28 5.14 5.11
N LEU A 32 -14.51 5.31 4.59
CA LEU A 32 -15.44 4.20 4.38
C LEU A 32 -14.84 3.08 3.48
N PRO A 33 -14.35 3.36 2.26
CA PRO A 33 -13.75 2.32 1.43
C PRO A 33 -12.47 1.73 2.04
N MET A 34 -11.65 2.53 2.72
CA MET A 34 -10.44 2.04 3.39
C MET A 34 -10.77 1.06 4.53
N VAL A 35 -11.77 1.38 5.35
CA VAL A 35 -12.21 0.50 6.45
C VAL A 35 -12.84 -0.78 5.89
N LEU A 36 -13.62 -0.68 4.82
CA LEU A 36 -14.20 -1.85 4.15
C LEU A 36 -13.10 -2.76 3.60
N GLU A 37 -12.11 -2.21 2.90
CA GLU A 37 -10.96 -2.96 2.39
C GLU A 37 -10.22 -3.70 3.52
N MET A 38 -9.85 -2.99 4.59
CA MET A 38 -9.17 -3.60 5.73
C MET A 38 -10.03 -4.66 6.42
N SER A 39 -11.34 -4.45 6.51
CA SER A 39 -12.27 -5.42 7.12
C SER A 39 -12.31 -6.72 6.31
N VAL A 40 -12.43 -6.63 4.98
CA VAL A 40 -12.41 -7.80 4.09
C VAL A 40 -11.08 -8.54 4.23
N LEU A 41 -9.95 -7.84 4.23
CA LEU A 41 -8.62 -8.45 4.41
C LEU A 41 -8.52 -9.22 5.73
N ASN A 42 -8.97 -8.64 6.85
CA ASN A 42 -8.92 -9.30 8.16
C ASN A 42 -9.83 -10.54 8.22
N VAL A 43 -11.05 -10.46 7.68
CA VAL A 43 -11.97 -11.60 7.60
C VAL A 43 -11.34 -12.74 6.78
N SER A 44 -10.72 -12.41 5.64
CA SER A 44 -10.01 -13.40 4.82
C SER A 44 -8.86 -14.08 5.58
N GLN A 45 -8.08 -13.34 6.39
CA GLN A 45 -7.02 -13.93 7.23
C GLN A 45 -7.59 -14.93 8.25
N ILE A 46 -8.69 -14.58 8.91
CA ILE A 46 -9.35 -15.47 9.88
C ILE A 46 -9.90 -16.71 9.18
N LEU A 47 -10.56 -16.55 8.04
CA LEU A 47 -11.09 -17.69 7.27
C LEU A 47 -9.96 -18.62 6.83
N ALA A 48 -8.84 -18.09 6.34
CA ALA A 48 -7.68 -18.90 5.99
C ALA A 48 -7.17 -19.70 7.20
N ALA A 49 -7.02 -19.06 8.37
CA ALA A 49 -6.59 -19.73 9.59
C ALA A 49 -7.57 -20.84 10.04
N LEU A 50 -8.88 -20.61 9.93
CA LEU A 50 -9.91 -21.59 10.26
C LEU A 50 -9.88 -22.80 9.32
N TRP A 51 -9.71 -22.56 8.02
CA TRP A 51 -9.62 -23.62 7.02
C TRP A 51 -8.35 -24.46 7.22
N ILE A 52 -7.23 -23.82 7.51
CA ILE A 52 -5.97 -24.50 7.83
C ILE A 52 -6.10 -25.29 9.14
N GLY A 53 -6.78 -24.73 10.15
CA GLY A 53 -7.04 -25.40 11.42
C GLY A 53 -7.81 -26.71 11.28
N LYS A 54 -8.69 -26.83 10.27
CA LYS A 54 -9.41 -28.07 9.96
C LYS A 54 -8.51 -29.18 9.41
N LEU A 55 -7.33 -28.86 8.89
CA LEU A 55 -6.36 -29.84 8.37
C LEU A 55 -5.55 -30.52 9.48
N GLY A 56 -5.64 -30.03 10.73
CA GLY A 56 -5.00 -30.62 11.90
C GLY A 56 -4.27 -29.59 12.78
N SER A 57 -4.13 -29.91 14.06
CA SER A 57 -3.47 -29.03 15.04
C SER A 57 -2.01 -28.73 14.70
N ALA A 58 -1.29 -29.73 14.16
CA ALA A 58 0.09 -29.57 13.71
C ALA A 58 0.21 -28.59 12.52
N ALA A 59 -0.74 -28.62 11.57
CA ALA A 59 -0.77 -27.71 10.44
C ALA A 59 -1.04 -26.25 10.87
N LEU A 60 -1.94 -26.05 11.83
CA LEU A 60 -2.23 -24.73 12.40
C LEU A 60 -1.03 -24.14 13.16
N ALA A 61 -0.34 -24.97 13.94
CA ALA A 61 0.87 -24.56 14.68
C ALA A 61 1.98 -24.13 13.71
N ALA A 62 2.22 -24.90 12.65
CA ALA A 62 3.20 -24.56 11.62
C ALA A 62 2.87 -23.24 10.91
N VAL A 63 1.59 -23.01 10.60
CA VAL A 63 1.15 -21.77 9.94
C VAL A 63 1.25 -20.56 10.85
N THR A 64 0.96 -20.69 12.16
CA THR A 64 1.10 -19.59 13.11
C THR A 64 2.56 -19.13 13.24
N ILE A 65 3.50 -20.08 13.32
CA ILE A 65 4.94 -19.79 13.37
C ILE A 65 5.38 -19.13 12.06
N SER A 66 4.95 -19.67 10.92
CA SER A 66 5.26 -19.11 9.59
C SER A 66 4.68 -17.71 9.41
N ALA A 67 3.47 -17.46 9.93
CA ALA A 67 2.81 -16.16 9.88
C ALA A 67 3.58 -15.11 10.70
N ALA A 68 4.11 -15.46 11.87
CA ALA A 68 4.91 -14.55 12.69
C ALA A 68 6.19 -14.10 11.97
N ILE A 69 6.90 -15.03 11.33
CA ILE A 69 8.10 -14.72 10.52
C ILE A 69 7.72 -13.84 9.32
N ARG A 70 6.61 -14.17 8.63
CA ARG A 70 6.08 -13.38 7.52
C ARG A 70 5.71 -11.95 7.95
N TRP A 71 5.20 -11.75 9.16
CA TRP A 71 4.89 -10.42 9.72
C TRP A 71 6.14 -9.56 9.87
N VAL A 72 7.25 -10.12 10.37
CA VAL A 72 8.52 -9.40 10.49
C VAL A 72 9.03 -8.93 9.13
N ILE A 73 9.02 -9.83 8.14
CA ILE A 73 9.45 -9.51 6.76
C ILE A 73 8.51 -8.46 6.14
N ASN A 74 7.20 -8.61 6.30
CA ASN A 74 6.23 -7.62 5.79
C ASN A 74 6.41 -6.27 6.45
N GLY A 75 6.78 -6.20 7.73
CA GLY A 75 6.98 -4.93 8.44
C GLY A 75 8.01 -4.04 7.75
N LEU A 76 9.12 -4.62 7.30
CA LEU A 76 10.16 -3.89 6.55
C LEU A 76 9.62 -3.34 5.22
N ALA A 77 8.89 -4.17 4.47
CA ALA A 77 8.29 -3.77 3.20
C ALA A 77 7.23 -2.66 3.38
N ASN A 78 6.37 -2.80 4.39
CA ASN A 78 5.36 -1.79 4.73
C ASN A 78 6.00 -0.48 5.18
N GLY A 79 7.09 -0.53 5.96
CA GLY A 79 7.82 0.67 6.39
C GLY A 79 8.34 1.50 5.22
N LEU A 80 8.93 0.85 4.22
CA LEU A 80 9.39 1.53 3.00
C LEU A 80 8.24 2.10 2.17
N GLY A 81 7.16 1.31 2.01
CA GLY A 81 5.97 1.75 1.27
C GLY A 81 5.31 2.98 1.91
N ILE A 82 5.05 2.92 3.21
CA ILE A 82 4.42 4.02 3.96
C ILE A 82 5.33 5.24 4.02
N GLY A 83 6.63 5.05 4.25
CA GLY A 83 7.61 6.14 4.24
C GLY A 83 7.69 6.85 2.89
N GLY A 84 7.74 6.09 1.80
CA GLY A 84 7.71 6.63 0.44
C GLY A 84 6.42 7.41 0.14
N MET A 85 5.26 6.83 0.47
CA MET A 85 3.97 7.50 0.34
C MET A 85 3.90 8.81 1.13
N ALA A 86 4.47 8.87 2.34
CA ALA A 86 4.51 10.08 3.16
C ALA A 86 5.35 11.21 2.52
N VAL A 87 6.50 10.89 1.94
CA VAL A 87 7.34 11.89 1.25
C VAL A 87 6.62 12.41 -0.01
N VAL A 88 6.00 11.51 -0.78
CA VAL A 88 5.20 11.89 -1.96
C VAL A 88 4.02 12.76 -1.55
N ALA A 89 3.25 12.35 -0.55
CA ALA A 89 2.09 13.11 -0.05
C ALA A 89 2.49 14.52 0.42
N ARG A 90 3.62 14.66 1.10
CA ARG A 90 4.14 15.97 1.54
C ARG A 90 4.49 16.88 0.36
N ARG A 91 5.15 16.35 -0.67
CA ARG A 91 5.51 17.13 -1.88
C ARG A 91 4.30 17.46 -2.75
N SER A 92 3.36 16.53 -2.89
CA SER A 92 2.08 16.77 -3.54
C SER A 92 1.26 17.84 -2.81
N GLY A 93 1.25 17.83 -1.48
CA GLY A 93 0.60 18.86 -0.66
C GLY A 93 1.20 20.26 -0.83
N ALA A 94 2.51 20.35 -1.09
CA ALA A 94 3.21 21.61 -1.37
C ALA A 94 2.99 22.15 -2.81
N ARG A 95 2.17 21.47 -3.63
CA ARG A 95 1.91 21.78 -5.05
C ARG A 95 3.15 21.79 -5.96
N ASP A 96 4.27 21.20 -5.52
CA ASP A 96 5.46 21.01 -6.34
C ASP A 96 5.39 19.67 -7.08
N TRP A 97 4.62 19.65 -8.17
CA TRP A 97 4.38 18.45 -8.98
C TRP A 97 5.64 17.92 -9.67
N ALA A 98 6.61 18.80 -9.99
CA ALA A 98 7.86 18.40 -10.62
C ALA A 98 8.77 17.67 -9.62
N ALA A 99 8.88 18.18 -8.39
CA ALA A 99 9.61 17.49 -7.33
C ALA A 99 8.88 16.24 -6.82
N ALA A 100 7.53 16.23 -6.84
CA ALA A 100 6.75 15.04 -6.52
C ALA A 100 7.02 13.91 -7.52
N GLY A 101 7.03 14.19 -8.83
CA GLY A 101 7.36 13.20 -9.86
C GLY A 101 8.77 12.62 -9.71
N ARG A 102 9.76 13.45 -9.38
CA ARG A 102 11.13 12.98 -9.11
C ARG A 102 11.19 12.06 -7.89
N VAL A 103 10.48 12.39 -6.81
CA VAL A 103 10.44 11.53 -5.62
C VAL A 103 9.73 10.23 -5.90
N VAL A 104 8.60 10.24 -6.61
CA VAL A 104 7.91 9.01 -6.98
C VAL A 104 8.88 8.09 -7.72
N TRP A 105 9.65 8.60 -8.68
CA TRP A 105 10.63 7.81 -9.40
C TRP A 105 11.75 7.29 -8.48
N GLN A 106 12.27 8.12 -7.58
CA GLN A 106 13.28 7.72 -6.59
C GLN A 106 12.74 6.66 -5.62
N THR A 107 11.51 6.80 -5.14
CA THR A 107 10.85 5.84 -4.25
C THR A 107 10.61 4.51 -4.95
N ILE A 108 10.20 4.52 -6.22
CA ILE A 108 10.05 3.30 -7.02
C ILE A 108 11.42 2.63 -7.23
N LEU A 109 12.45 3.38 -7.63
CA LEU A 109 13.80 2.85 -7.80
C LEU A 109 14.36 2.23 -6.51
N LEU A 110 14.23 2.93 -5.39
CA LEU A 110 14.65 2.44 -4.08
C LEU A 110 13.83 1.22 -3.65
N GLY A 111 12.51 1.24 -3.84
CA GLY A 111 11.63 0.12 -3.56
C GLY A 111 11.98 -1.13 -4.37
N SER A 112 12.22 -0.96 -5.68
CA SER A 112 12.66 -2.04 -6.57
C SER A 112 14.03 -2.58 -6.18
N ALA A 113 15.00 -1.72 -5.87
CA ALA A 113 16.33 -2.15 -5.44
C ALA A 113 16.29 -2.95 -4.13
N ILE A 114 15.51 -2.49 -3.16
CA ILE A 114 15.34 -3.20 -1.88
C ILE A 114 14.58 -4.50 -2.08
N SER A 115 13.51 -4.50 -2.88
CA SER A 115 12.75 -5.72 -3.20
C SER A 115 13.62 -6.76 -3.90
N LEU A 116 14.49 -6.35 -4.83
CA LEU A 116 15.41 -7.25 -5.51
C LEU A 116 16.44 -7.83 -4.52
N SER A 117 17.00 -6.99 -3.66
CA SER A 117 17.95 -7.41 -2.62
C SER A 117 17.32 -8.41 -1.65
N LEU A 118 16.09 -8.14 -1.21
CA LEU A 118 15.35 -9.03 -0.32
C LEU A 118 14.97 -10.35 -1.01
N SER A 119 14.61 -10.30 -2.29
CA SER A 119 14.31 -11.50 -3.09
C SER A 119 15.54 -12.38 -3.26
N VAL A 120 16.72 -11.79 -3.49
CA VAL A 120 17.98 -12.55 -3.60
C VAL A 120 18.34 -13.16 -2.25
N LEU A 121 18.23 -12.40 -1.16
CA LEU A 121 18.48 -12.89 0.20
C LEU A 121 17.50 -13.99 0.64
N GLY A 122 16.25 -13.96 0.17
CA GLY A 122 15.25 -14.99 0.49
C GLY A 122 15.36 -16.25 -0.36
N LEU A 123 16.05 -16.19 -1.50
CA LEU A 123 16.33 -17.35 -2.37
C LEU A 123 17.62 -18.08 -2.00
N LEU A 124 18.56 -17.39 -1.34
CA LEU A 124 19.79 -17.94 -0.75
C LEU A 124 19.51 -18.65 0.57
#